data_AF-A0A1G8KTW2-F1
#
_entry.id   AF-A0A1G8KTW2-F1
#
_cell.length_a   1.000
_cell.length_b   1.000
_cell.length_c   1.000
_cell.angle_alpha   90.00
_cell.angle_beta   90.00
_cell.angle_gamma   90.00
#
_symmetry.space_group_name_H-M   'P 1'
#
loop_
_entity.id
_entity.type
_entity.pdbx_description
1 polymer ?
#
loop_
_entity_poly.entity_id
_entity_poly.type
_entity_poly.pdbx_seq_one_letter_code
_entity_poly.pdbx_strand_id
1 'polypeptide(L)'
;MNYSVTFHATGSAAIVGLPEVAFVALIQALVRVGDDPFEHSSAGQRSDPNYREIEFGDFGIAAFYVDRPRRAVMVYEVVWAA
;
A
#
# COMPACT_ATOMS: atom_id res chain seq x y z
N MET A 1 -9.14 -4.11 -11.14
CA MET A 1 -7.82 -3.50 -10.94
C MET A 1 -7.32 -2.90 -12.24
N ASN A 2 -7.10 -1.58 -12.19
CA ASN A 2 -6.55 -0.78 -13.28
C ASN A 2 -5.02 -0.61 -13.17
N TYR A 3 -4.47 -0.80 -11.97
CA TYR A 3 -3.07 -0.75 -11.63
C TYR A 3 -2.59 -2.13 -11.14
N SER A 4 -1.40 -2.53 -11.57
CA SER A 4 -0.71 -3.67 -10.98
C SER A 4 -0.10 -3.29 -9.64
N VAL A 5 -0.25 -4.13 -8.61
CA VAL A 5 0.31 -3.87 -7.28
C VAL A 5 1.44 -4.86 -7.02
N THR A 6 2.61 -4.34 -6.66
CA THR A 6 3.81 -5.12 -6.37
C THR A 6 4.45 -4.67 -5.07
N PHE A 7 5.18 -5.57 -4.41
CA PHE A 7 5.96 -5.24 -3.23
C PHE A 7 7.42 -5.04 -3.61
N HIS A 8 8.01 -3.95 -3.13
CA HIS A 8 9.46 -3.85 -3.00
C HIS A 8 9.93 -4.80 -1.90
N ALA A 9 11.21 -5.19 -1.92
CA ALA A 9 11.78 -6.13 -0.96
C ALA A 9 11.55 -5.72 0.51
N THR A 10 11.67 -4.42 0.81
CA THR A 10 11.43 -3.86 2.15
C THR A 10 9.96 -3.98 2.58
N GLY A 11 9.01 -3.65 1.69
CA GLY A 11 7.59 -3.82 1.97
C GLY A 11 7.21 -5.28 2.16
N SER A 12 7.81 -6.19 1.38
CA SER A 12 7.59 -7.63 1.52
C SER A 12 8.19 -8.21 2.81
N ALA A 13 9.31 -7.68 3.31
CA ALA A 13 9.87 -8.13 4.57
C ALA A 13 9.01 -7.66 5.76
N ALA A 14 8.41 -6.48 5.65
CA ALA A 14 7.59 -5.89 6.70
C ALA A 14 6.25 -6.61 6.92
N ILE A 15 5.79 -7.42 5.96
CA ILE A 15 4.55 -8.20 6.12
C ILE A 15 4.73 -9.49 6.94
N VAL A 16 5.97 -9.89 7.23
CA VAL A 16 6.27 -11.09 8.00
C VAL A 16 5.84 -10.88 9.46
N GLY A 17 5.01 -11.78 9.97
CA GLY A 17 4.51 -11.75 11.34
C GLY A 17 3.19 -11.02 11.54
N LEU A 18 2.62 -10.39 10.50
CA LEU A 18 1.28 -9.82 10.61
C LEU A 18 0.26 -10.90 11.02
N PRO A 19 -0.63 -10.61 11.99
CA PRO A 19 -1.79 -11.44 12.24
C PRO A 19 -2.61 -11.64 10.98
N GLU A 20 -3.21 -12.82 10.81
CA GLU A 20 -3.96 -13.18 9.59
C GLU A 20 -5.04 -12.15 9.24
N VAL A 21 -5.80 -11.68 10.23
CA VAL A 21 -6.85 -10.65 10.02
C VAL A 21 -6.29 -9.34 9.48
N ALA A 22 -5.10 -8.94 9.95
CA ALA A 22 -4.43 -7.72 9.53
C ALA A 22 -3.81 -7.88 8.13
N PHE A 23 -3.29 -9.06 7.80
CA PHE A 23 -2.85 -9.39 6.44
C PHE A 23 -4.01 -9.33 5.44
N VAL A 24 -5.17 -9.92 5.78
CA VAL A 24 -6.37 -9.82 4.94
C VAL A 24 -6.81 -8.36 4.75
N ALA A 25 -6.80 -7.55 5.81
CA ALA A 25 -7.12 -6.13 5.72
C ALA A 25 -6.15 -5.37 4.80
N LEU A 26 -4.84 -5.65 4.90
CA LEU A 26 -3.82 -5.09 4.01
C LEU A 26 -4.11 -5.44 2.54
N ILE A 27 -4.38 -6.72 2.25
CA ILE A 27 -4.67 -7.14 0.88
C ILE A 27 -5.94 -6.46 0.35
N GLN A 28 -7.01 -6.39 1.14
CA GLN A 28 -8.24 -5.70 0.74
C GLN A 28 -8.01 -4.20 0.46
N ALA A 29 -7.18 -3.54 1.28
CA ALA A 29 -6.78 -2.15 1.05
C ALA A 29 -6.01 -2.00 -0.27
N LEU A 30 -5.05 -2.90 -0.53
CA LEU A 30 -4.25 -2.89 -1.76
C LEU A 30 -5.06 -3.25 -3.02
N VAL A 31 -6.11 -4.07 -2.90
CA VAL A 31 -7.04 -4.31 -4.02
C VAL A 31 -7.73 -3.00 -4.43
N ARG A 32 -8.23 -2.23 -3.45
CA ARG A 32 -8.84 -0.91 -3.72
C ARG A 32 -7.83 0.04 -4.35
N VAL A 33 -6.61 0.11 -3.82
CA VAL A 33 -5.52 0.90 -4.43
C VAL A 33 -5.26 0.48 -5.87
N GLY A 34 -5.32 -0.82 -6.18
CA GLY A 34 -5.18 -1.30 -7.54
C GLY A 34 -6.32 -0.89 -8.48
N ASP A 35 -7.50 -0.55 -7.97
CA ASP A 35 -8.61 -0.02 -8.78
C ASP A 35 -8.41 1.47 -9.08
N ASP A 36 -8.17 2.28 -8.05
CA ASP A 36 -7.75 3.68 -8.18
C ASP A 36 -6.84 4.10 -6.99
N PRO A 37 -5.53 4.30 -7.23
CA PRO A 37 -4.61 4.68 -6.17
C PRO A 37 -4.89 6.05 -5.58
N PHE A 38 -5.45 7.00 -6.34
CA PHE A 38 -5.62 8.38 -5.90
C PHE A 38 -6.94 8.58 -5.15
N GLU A 39 -7.97 7.83 -5.50
CA GLU A 39 -9.27 7.83 -4.80
C GLU A 39 -9.19 7.14 -3.44
N HIS A 40 -8.46 6.03 -3.35
CA HIS A 40 -8.49 5.16 -2.17
C HIS A 40 -7.36 5.37 -1.17
N SER A 41 -6.54 6.40 -1.34
CA SER A 41 -5.39 6.64 -0.45
C SER A 41 -5.14 8.13 -0.22
N SER A 42 -4.33 8.42 0.78
CA SER A 42 -3.93 9.78 1.15
C SER A 42 -2.60 10.16 0.51
N ALA A 43 -2.34 11.46 0.38
CA ALA A 43 -1.00 11.93 0.07
C ALA A 43 -0.06 11.51 1.21
N GLY A 44 1.07 10.89 0.86
CA GLY A 44 2.09 10.56 1.86
C GLY A 44 2.84 11.81 2.32
N GLN A 45 3.78 11.63 3.25
CA GLN A 45 4.59 12.74 3.79
C GLN A 45 5.56 13.38 2.78
N ARG A 46 5.68 12.82 1.58
CA ARG A 46 6.59 13.31 0.54
C ARG A 46 5.91 14.35 -0.33
N SER A 47 6.69 15.32 -0.81
CA SER A 47 6.20 16.39 -1.69
C SER A 47 5.74 15.90 -3.06
N ASP A 48 6.18 14.72 -3.50
CA ASP A 48 5.73 14.12 -4.76
C ASP A 48 4.39 13.40 -4.56
N PRO A 49 3.31 13.82 -5.26
CA PRO A 49 1.96 13.29 -5.08
C PRO A 49 1.79 11.82 -5.49
N ASN A 50 2.79 11.23 -6.15
CA ASN A 50 2.82 9.80 -6.46
C ASN A 50 3.20 8.94 -5.25
N TYR A 51 3.79 9.52 -4.21
CA TYR A 51 4.00 8.83 -2.95
C TYR A 51 2.73 8.97 -2.11
N ARG A 52 2.12 7.84 -1.82
CA ARG A 52 0.81 7.76 -1.18
C ARG A 52 0.82 6.70 -0.10
N GLU A 53 -0.15 6.78 0.78
CA GLU A 53 -0.30 5.85 1.89
C GLU A 53 -1.76 5.51 2.12
N ILE A 54 -2.00 4.27 2.53
CA ILE A 54 -3.32 3.77 2.86
C ILE A 54 -3.30 3.08 4.22
N GLU A 55 -4.27 3.41 5.06
CA GLU A 55 -4.57 2.66 6.28
C GLU A 55 -5.28 1.36 5.94
N PHE A 56 -4.89 0.27 6.59
CA PHE A 56 -5.58 -1.02 6.48
C PHE A 56 -6.27 -1.36 7.79
N GLY A 57 -7.45 -0.76 8.00
CA GLY A 57 -8.15 -0.82 9.29
C GLY A 57 -7.32 -0.17 10.40
N ASP A 58 -7.53 -0.63 11.64
CA ASP A 58 -6.78 -0.14 12.81
C ASP A 58 -5.41 -0.83 12.98
N PHE A 59 -4.96 -1.60 11.98
CA PHE A 59 -3.77 -2.44 12.09
C PHE A 59 -2.48 -1.75 11.66
N GLY A 60 -2.55 -0.77 10.74
CA GLY A 60 -1.36 -0.11 10.24
C GLY A 60 -1.54 0.65 8.93
N ILE A 61 -0.40 1.03 8.35
CA ILE A 61 -0.31 1.85 7.13
C ILE A 61 0.60 1.15 6.12
N ALA A 62 0.19 1.15 4.85
CA ALA A 62 1.04 0.77 3.72
C ALA A 62 1.37 2.00 2.87
N ALA A 63 2.67 2.27 2.68
CA ALA A 63 3.15 3.36 1.85
C ALA A 63 3.66 2.83 0.50
N PHE A 64 3.32 3.54 -0.57
CA PHE A 64 3.56 3.09 -1.92
C PHE A 64 3.81 4.24 -2.90
N TYR A 65 4.46 3.90 -4.02
CA TYR A 65 4.67 4.80 -5.14
C TYR A 65 3.76 4.42 -6.32
N VAL A 66 3.15 5.41 -6.96
CA VAL A 66 2.29 5.24 -8.14
C VAL A 66 3.04 5.62 -9.42
N ASP A 67 3.37 4.63 -10.24
CA ASP A 67 3.85 4.82 -11.61
C ASP A 67 2.65 4.91 -12.56
N ARG A 68 2.18 6.15 -12.82
CA ARG A 68 1.04 6.41 -13.71
C ARG A 68 1.28 5.92 -15.14
N PRO A 69 2.43 6.20 -15.80
CA PRO A 69 2.68 5.71 -17.16
C PRO A 69 2.56 4.19 -17.30
N ARG A 70 3.05 3.43 -16.31
CA ARG A 70 3.03 1.96 -16.35
C ARG A 70 1.79 1.35 -15.71
N ARG A 71 0.92 2.16 -15.11
CA ARG A 71 -0.20 1.72 -14.27
C ARG A 71 0.27 0.69 -13.24
N ALA A 72 1.29 1.06 -12.48
CA ALA A 72 1.88 0.22 -11.46
C ALA A 72 1.92 0.93 -10.10
N VAL A 73 1.74 0.17 -9.04
CA VAL A 73 1.88 0.58 -7.65
C VAL A 73 2.96 -0.29 -7.03
N MET A 74 3.95 0.34 -6.41
CA MET A 74 5.03 -0.33 -5.70
C MET A 74 4.93 0.00 -4.22
N VAL A 75 4.51 -0.98 -3.42
CA VAL A 75 4.47 -0.90 -1.96
C VAL A 75 5.90 -1.03 -1.44
N TYR A 76 6.43 0.04 -0.85
CA TYR A 76 7.82 0.08 -0.39
C TYR A 76 7.96 -0.04 1.13
N GLU A 77 6.88 0.20 1.87
CA GLU A 77 6.90 0.16 3.33
C GLU A 77 5.52 -0.24 3.85
N VAL A 78 5.51 -1.05 4.91
CA VAL A 78 4.33 -1.41 5.69
C VAL A 78 4.70 -1.23 7.15
N VAL A 79 3.93 -0.45 7.89
CA VAL A 79 4.14 -0.20 9.32
C VAL A 79 2.89 -0.66 10.06
N TRP A 80 3.09 -1.47 11.10
CA TRP A 80 2.03 -2.00 11.95
C TRP A 80 2.55 -2.21 13.37
N ALA A 81 1.66 -2.11 14.34
CA ALA A 81 1.95 -2.45 15.73
C ALA A 81 1.60 -3.92 15.97
N ALA A 82 2.53 -4.66 16.56
CA ALA A 82 2.33 -6.06 16.97
C ALA A 82 1.56 -6.14 18.30
#